data_AF-A0A848U804-F1
#
_entry.id   AF-A0A848U804-F1
#
_cell.length_a   1.000
_cell.length_b   1.000
_cell.length_c   1.000
_cell.angle_alpha   90.00
_cell.angle_beta   90.00
_cell.angle_gamma   90.00
#
_symmetry.space_group_name_H-M   'P 1'
#
loop_
_entity.id
_entity.type
_entity.pdbx_description
1 polymer ?
#
loop_
_entity_poly.entity_id
_entity_poly.type
_entity_poly.pdbx_seq_one_letter_code
_entity_poly.pdbx_strand_id
1 'polypeptide(L)' 'MMMRGVEKQNSSMTTSAMLGRFRSDINTRNEFLSLVRD' A
#
# COMPACT_ATOMS: atom_id res chain seq x y z
N MET A 1 -5.63 -12.34 5.11
CA MET A 1 -4.94 -13.58 4.68
C MET A 1 -5.78 -14.78 5.11
N MET A 2 -6.09 -15.71 4.21
CA MET A 2 -6.94 -16.88 4.50
C MET A 2 -6.34 -18.15 3.90
N MET A 3 -5.21 -18.66 4.39
CA MET A 3 -4.68 -19.97 3.92
C MET A 3 -3.96 -20.75 5.02
N ARG A 4 -4.52 -20.76 6.25
CA ARG A 4 -4.14 -21.56 7.45
C ARG A 4 -3.31 -20.84 8.52
N GLY A 5 -3.69 -21.01 9.79
CA GLY A 5 -3.17 -20.26 10.94
C GLY A 5 -4.25 -19.34 11.51
N VAL A 6 -3.90 -18.11 11.91
CA VAL A 6 -4.89 -17.11 12.36
C VAL A 6 -5.82 -16.75 11.20
N GLU A 7 -7.09 -17.13 11.33
CA GLU A 7 -8.12 -16.77 10.36
C GLU A 7 -8.59 -15.33 10.59
N LYS A 8 -7.93 -14.39 9.92
CA LYS A 8 -8.34 -12.98 9.92
C LYS A 8 -9.26 -12.71 8.73
N GLN A 9 -10.55 -12.91 8.95
CA GLN A 9 -11.61 -12.55 8.01
C GLN A 9 -11.47 -11.07 7.62
N ASN A 10 -11.66 -10.76 6.33
CA ASN A 10 -11.55 -9.41 5.77
C ASN A 10 -10.18 -8.72 5.86
N SER A 11 -9.09 -9.47 6.11
CA SER A 11 -7.74 -8.90 6.05
C SER A 11 -7.18 -8.91 4.63
N SER A 12 -7.02 -7.73 4.05
CA SER A 12 -6.20 -7.43 2.87
C SER A 12 -4.82 -6.90 3.30
N MET A 13 -3.82 -6.98 2.40
CA MET A 13 -2.49 -6.41 2.59
C MET A 13 -2.07 -5.75 1.28
N THR A 14 -1.76 -4.46 1.35
CA THR A 14 -1.31 -3.66 0.20
C THR A 14 0.14 -3.26 0.41
N THR A 15 1.02 -3.64 -0.53
CA THR A 15 2.45 -3.28 -0.51
C THR A 15 2.78 -2.42 -1.72
N SER A 16 3.58 -1.37 -1.53
CA SER A 16 4.06 -0.52 -2.61
C SER A 16 5.58 -0.32 -2.51
N ALA A 17 6.22 -0.05 -3.64
CA ALA A 17 7.64 0.30 -3.73
C ALA A 17 7.81 1.59 -4.54
N MET A 18 8.33 2.63 -3.91
CA MET A 18 8.50 3.94 -4.53
C MET A 18 9.92 4.10 -5.08
N LEU A 19 10.05 4.57 -6.33
CA LEU A 19 11.31 4.84 -7.00
C LEU A 19 11.32 6.25 -7.62
N GLY A 20 12.51 6.77 -7.92
CA GLY A 20 12.67 8.08 -8.55
C GLY A 20 11.98 9.20 -7.77
N ARG A 21 11.19 10.04 -8.46
CA ARG A 21 10.49 11.17 -7.84
C ARG A 21 9.51 10.77 -6.73
N PHE A 22 8.84 9.62 -6.85
CA PHE A 22 7.97 9.09 -5.79
C PHE A 22 8.73 8.69 -4.52
N ARG A 23 10.04 8.47 -4.61
CA ARG A 23 10.91 8.20 -3.45
C ARG A 23 11.52 9.47 -2.87
N SER A 24 11.95 10.38 -3.73
CA SER A 24 12.69 11.59 -3.31
C SER A 24 11.79 12.76 -2.91
N ASP A 25 10.58 12.86 -3.48
CA ASP A 25 9.63 13.93 -3.21
C ASP A 25 8.39 13.39 -2.47
N ILE A 26 8.17 13.94 -1.28
CA ILE A 26 7.07 13.56 -0.41
C ILE A 26 5.71 14.05 -0.94
N ASN A 27 5.66 15.20 -1.61
CA ASN A 27 4.41 15.77 -2.10
C ASN A 27 3.86 14.92 -3.24
N THR A 28 4.71 14.61 -4.23
CA THR A 28 4.38 13.70 -5.34
C THR A 28 3.91 12.33 -4.83
N ARG A 29 4.56 11.79 -3.79
CA ARG A 29 4.15 10.51 -3.18
C ARG A 29 2.79 10.61 -2.51
N ASN A 30 2.55 11.66 -1.73
CA ASN A 30 1.31 11.82 -0.98
C ASN A 30 0.11 12.05 -1.91
N GLU A 31 0.28 12.84 -2.97
CA GLU A 31 -0.73 13.01 -4.01
C GLU A 31 -1.10 11.66 -4.64
N PHE A 32 -0.10 10.88 -5.05
CA PHE A 32 -0.34 9.54 -5.59
C PHE A 32 -1.03 8.60 -4.60
N LEU A 33 -0.55 8.52 -3.35
CA LEU A 33 -1.12 7.64 -2.33
C LEU A 33 -2.55 8.02 -1.95
N SER A 34 -2.91 9.31 -2.01
CA SER A 34 -4.28 9.76 -1.75
C SER A 34 -5.31 9.24 -2.76
N LEU A 35 -4.86 8.84 -3.95
CA LEU A 35 -5.71 8.32 -5.01
C LEU A 35 -5.84 6.79 -4.98
N VAL A 36 -4.99 6.10 -4.22
CA VAL A 36 -5.03 4.64 -4.09
C VAL A 36 -6.24 4.24 -3.23
N ARG A 37 -7.03 3.28 -3.71
CA ARG A 37 -8.15 2.66 -2.97
C ARG A 37 -7.87 1.17 -2.80
N ASP A 38 -8.21 0.64 -1.63
CA ASP A 38 -8.15 -0.80 -1.31
C ASP A 38 -9.42 -1.54 -1.76
#